data_AF-A0A0F3GZW5-F1
#
_entry.id   AF-A0A0F3GZW5-F1
#
_cell.length_a   1.000
_cell.length_b   1.000
_cell.length_c   1.000
_cell.angle_alpha   90.00
_cell.angle_beta   90.00
_cell.angle_gamma   90.00
#
_symmetry.space_group_name_H-M   'P 1'
#
loop_
_entity.id
_entity.type
_entity.pdbx_description
1 polymer ?
#
loop_
_entity_poly.entity_id
_entity_poly.type
_entity_poly.pdbx_seq_one_letter_code
_entity_poly.pdbx_strand_id
1 'polypeptide(L)'
;MLGLGIQELLIILIIVMVPGIPLIAIMWMSQVVNGVLLPFVLVFMLLLINKKDLMGDYVNRRAFNWIAWATTIIMVALTLLFLVSMFF
;
A
#
# COMPACT_ATOMS: atom_id res chain seq x y z
N MET A 1 -17.58 -3.47 -1.87
CA MET A 1 -16.25 -3.61 -2.50
C MET A 1 -16.25 -3.27 -3.99
N LEU A 2 -17.27 -3.67 -4.78
CA LEU A 2 -17.37 -3.28 -6.20
C LEU A 2 -17.73 -1.79 -6.44
N GLY A 3 -18.46 -1.14 -5.53
CA GLY A 3 -18.90 0.27 -5.71
C GLY A 3 -17.80 1.33 -5.60
N LEU A 4 -16.75 1.10 -4.80
CA LEU A 4 -15.62 2.02 -4.68
C LEU A 4 -14.69 1.95 -5.91
N GLY A 5 -14.50 0.77 -6.50
CA GLY A 5 -13.64 0.61 -7.69
C GLY A 5 -14.19 1.27 -8.96
N ILE A 6 -15.52 1.38 -9.09
CA ILE A 6 -16.16 2.02 -10.25
C ILE A 6 -15.98 3.55 -10.21
N GLN A 7 -15.96 4.15 -9.02
CA GLN A 7 -15.79 5.60 -8.84
C GLN A 7 -14.39 6.07 -9.26
N GLU A 8 -13.35 5.33 -8.86
CA GLU A 8 -11.96 5.57 -9.27
C GLU A 8 -11.80 5.49 -10.79
N LEU A 9 -12.38 4.46 -11.42
CA LEU A 9 -12.34 4.25 -12.87
C LEU A 9 -13.00 5.39 -13.65
N LEU A 10 -14.11 5.94 -13.13
CA LEU A 10 -14.85 7.02 -13.75
C LEU A 10 -14.05 8.34 -13.71
N ILE A 11 -13.36 8.60 -12.60
CA ILE A 11 -12.45 9.75 -12.44
C ILE A 11 -11.28 9.62 -13.42
N ILE A 12 -10.66 8.44 -13.51
CA ILE A 12 -9.55 8.19 -14.45
C ILE A 12 -10.01 8.43 -15.88
N LEU A 13 -11.18 7.91 -16.29
CA LEU A 13 -11.72 8.07 -17.65
C LEU A 13 -11.87 9.55 -18.03
N ILE A 14 -12.42 10.38 -17.13
CA ILE A 14 -12.60 11.83 -17.36
C ILE A 14 -11.25 12.52 -17.56
N ILE A 15 -10.23 12.16 -16.77
CA ILE A 15 -8.88 12.73 -16.86
C ILE A 15 -8.19 12.31 -18.16
N VAL A 16 -8.35 11.05 -18.60
CA VAL A 16 -7.78 10.55 -19.87
C VAL A 16 -8.30 11.29 -21.09
N MET A 17 -9.57 11.75 -21.06
CA MET A 17 -10.18 12.45 -22.20
C MET A 17 -9.62 13.85 -22.44
N VAL A 18 -8.80 14.40 -21.54
CA VAL A 18 -8.13 15.68 -21.74
C VAL A 18 -6.81 15.46 -22.50
N PRO A 19 -6.70 15.86 -23.77
CA PRO A 19 -5.48 15.67 -24.55
C PRO A 19 -4.33 16.52 -23.97
N GLY A 20 -3.15 15.92 -23.86
CA GLY A 20 -1.92 16.60 -23.39
C GLY A 20 -1.55 16.33 -21.93
N ILE A 21 -2.35 15.59 -21.16
CA ILE A 21 -1.98 15.17 -19.81
C ILE A 21 -1.04 13.95 -19.89
N PRO A 22 0.14 13.98 -19.25
CA PRO A 22 1.04 12.83 -19.20
C PRO A 22 0.48 11.76 -18.24
N LEU A 23 -0.45 10.95 -18.75
CA LEU A 23 -1.10 9.86 -18.01
C LEU A 23 -0.12 8.92 -17.30
N ILE A 24 0.97 8.58 -17.99
CA ILE A 24 2.01 7.70 -17.47
C ILE A 24 2.64 8.30 -16.20
N ALA A 25 2.84 9.62 -16.17
CA ALA A 25 3.39 10.30 -14.99
C ALA A 25 2.40 10.25 -13.81
N ILE A 26 1.11 10.47 -14.07
CA ILE A 26 0.06 10.39 -13.04
C ILE A 26 -0.06 8.95 -12.52
N MET A 27 -0.09 7.96 -13.41
CA MET A 27 -0.14 6.54 -13.04
C MET A 27 1.06 6.16 -12.19
N TRP A 28 2.26 6.60 -12.57
CA TRP A 28 3.47 6.34 -11.79
C TRP A 28 3.38 6.98 -10.41
N MET A 29 2.94 8.23 -10.30
CA MET A 29 2.74 8.91 -9.01
C MET A 29 1.75 8.14 -8.11
N SER A 30 0.62 7.71 -8.65
CA SER A 30 -0.36 6.89 -7.93
C SER A 30 0.19 5.54 -7.50
N GLN A 31 1.04 4.90 -8.32
CA GLN A 31 1.69 3.65 -7.97
C GLN A 31 2.71 3.84 -6.84
N VAL A 32 3.46 4.94 -6.84
CA VAL A 32 4.38 5.28 -5.75
C VAL A 32 3.61 5.48 -4.45
N VAL A 33 2.53 6.27 -4.47
CA VAL A 33 1.68 6.51 -3.29
C VAL A 33 1.07 5.19 -2.78
N ASN A 34 0.52 4.36 -3.66
CA ASN A 34 -0.03 3.06 -3.29
C ASN A 34 1.03 2.12 -2.72
N GLY A 35 2.24 2.10 -3.30
CA GLY A 35 3.36 1.30 -2.81
C GLY A 35 3.84 1.71 -1.41
N VAL A 36 3.76 3.00 -1.08
CA VAL A 36 4.08 3.53 0.27
C VAL A 36 2.96 3.22 1.26
N LEU A 37 1.69 3.23 0.83
CA LEU A 37 0.53 2.98 1.69
C LEU A 37 0.43 1.53 2.17
N LEU A 38 0.81 0.55 1.34
CA LEU A 38 0.75 -0.88 1.69
C LEU A 38 1.52 -1.23 2.97
N PRO A 39 2.83 -0.94 3.13
CA PRO A 39 3.56 -1.25 4.35
C PRO A 39 2.98 -0.54 5.56
N PHE A 40 2.51 0.71 5.41
CA PHE A 40 1.84 1.43 6.50
C PHE A 40 0.60 0.65 6.98
N VAL A 41 -0.29 0.28 6.07
CA VAL A 41 -1.49 -0.51 6.41
C VAL A 41 -1.12 -1.88 6.99
N LEU A 42 -0.10 -2.55 6.46
CA LEU A 42 0.39 -3.84 6.96
C LEU A 42 0.91 -3.74 8.39
N VAL A 43 1.66 -2.69 8.74
CA VAL A 43 2.09 -2.44 10.12
C VAL A 43 0.88 -2.32 11.05
N PHE A 44 -0.12 -1.51 10.68
CA PHE A 44 -1.33 -1.35 11.50
C PHE A 44 -2.12 -2.65 11.62
N MET A 45 -2.30 -3.39 10.52
CA MET A 45 -2.94 -4.70 10.55
C MET A 45 -2.19 -5.66 11.48
N LEU A 46 -0.87 -5.74 11.38
CA LEU A 46 -0.07 -6.61 12.24
C LEU A 46 -0.20 -6.24 13.71
N LEU A 47 -0.21 -4.94 14.01
CA LEU A 47 -0.40 -4.45 15.38
C LEU A 47 -1.79 -4.83 15.91
N LEU A 48 -2.84 -4.70 15.09
CA LEU A 48 -4.21 -5.09 15.44
C LEU A 48 -4.33 -6.60 15.67
N ILE A 49 -3.80 -7.39 14.76
CA ILE A 49 -3.88 -8.86 14.75
C ILE A 49 -3.07 -9.47 15.92
N ASN A 50 -2.04 -8.77 16.40
CA ASN A 50 -1.27 -9.20 17.56
C ASN A 50 -1.95 -8.85 18.90
N LYS A 51 -2.98 -7.98 18.90
CA LYS A 51 -3.72 -7.65 20.12
C LYS A 51 -4.76 -8.72 20.44
N LYS A 52 -4.47 -9.52 21.48
CA LYS A 52 -5.39 -10.49 22.09
C LYS A 52 -6.75 -9.91 22.47
N ASP A 53 -6.78 -8.67 22.94
CA ASP A 53 -8.02 -7.93 23.26
C ASP A 53 -8.97 -7.78 22.07
N LEU A 54 -8.42 -7.68 20.85
CA LEU A 54 -9.20 -7.46 19.63
C LEU A 54 -9.48 -8.77 18.87
N MET A 55 -8.57 -9.75 18.94
CA MET A 55 -8.66 -11.00 18.16
C MET A 55 -9.06 -12.24 18.95
N GLY A 56 -9.15 -12.15 20.29
CA GLY A 56 -9.48 -13.28 21.15
C GLY A 56 -8.45 -14.41 21.03
N ASP A 57 -8.91 -15.62 20.69
CA ASP A 57 -8.07 -16.82 20.55
C ASP A 57 -7.35 -16.93 19.20
N TYR A 58 -7.70 -16.10 18.20
CA TYR A 58 -7.13 -16.13 16.85
C TYR A 58 -5.89 -15.24 16.68
N VAL A 59 -5.12 -15.09 17.75
CA VAL A 59 -3.87 -14.32 17.72
C VAL A 59 -2.84 -15.01 16.85
N ASN A 60 -2.13 -14.23 16.07
CA ASN A 60 -1.09 -14.77 15.20
C ASN A 60 0.07 -15.36 16.02
N ARG A 61 0.45 -16.62 15.72
CA ARG A 61 1.58 -17.27 16.39
C ARG A 61 2.90 -16.57 16.05
N ARG A 62 3.88 -16.61 16.97
CA ARG A 62 5.19 -15.95 16.87
C ARG A 62 5.91 -16.16 15.52
N ALA A 63 5.76 -17.32 14.90
CA ALA A 63 6.34 -17.63 13.58
C ALA A 63 5.78 -16.74 12.45
N PHE A 64 4.47 -16.51 12.45
CA PHE A 64 3.81 -15.70 11.43
C PHE A 64 4.03 -14.21 11.66
N ASN A 65 4.14 -13.79 12.93
CA ASN A 65 4.58 -12.43 13.27
C ASN A 65 5.99 -12.14 12.73
N TRP A 66 6.89 -13.13 12.77
CA TRP A 66 8.26 -12.97 12.24
C TRP A 66 8.28 -12.81 10.71
N ILE A 67 7.53 -13.65 9.99
CA ILE A 67 7.40 -13.55 8.52
C ILE A 67 6.79 -12.20 8.14
N ALA A 68 5.73 -11.78 8.83
CA ALA A 68 5.05 -10.55 8.49
C ALA A 68 5.86 -9.29 8.85
N TRP A 69 6.65 -9.35 9.93
CA TRP A 69 7.66 -8.33 10.19
C TRP A 69 8.74 -8.29 9.12
N ALA A 70 9.21 -9.44 8.65
CA ALA A 70 10.20 -9.51 7.58
C ALA A 70 9.67 -8.91 6.27
N THR A 71 8.45 -9.27 5.84
CA THR A 71 7.85 -8.69 4.61
C THR A 71 7.61 -7.19 4.74
N THR A 72 7.20 -6.73 5.92
CA THR A 72 7.01 -5.31 6.21
C THR A 72 8.33 -4.54 6.14
N ILE A 73 9.39 -5.05 6.78
CA ILE A 73 10.73 -4.44 6.73
C ILE A 73 11.22 -4.37 5.28
N ILE A 74 11.07 -5.46 4.52
CA ILE A 74 11.49 -5.51 3.12
C ILE A 74 10.72 -4.47 2.29
N MET A 75 9.39 -4.38 2.44
CA MET A 75 8.61 -3.37 1.74
C MET A 75 9.08 -1.95 2.08
N VAL A 76 9.23 -1.63 3.37
CA VAL A 76 9.69 -0.30 3.81
C VAL A 76 11.08 0.01 3.25
N ALA A 77 12.00 -0.95 3.28
CA ALA A 77 13.35 -0.78 2.73
C ALA A 77 13.33 -0.52 1.22
N LEU A 78 12.54 -1.27 0.46
CA LEU A 78 12.37 -1.07 -0.98
C LEU A 78 11.73 0.29 -1.30
N THR A 79 10.73 0.71 -0.54
CA THR A 79 10.10 2.03 -0.68
C THR A 79 11.10 3.15 -0.40
N LEU A 80 11.92 3.02 0.66
CA LEU A 80 12.95 4.01 0.98
C LEU A 80 14.04 4.08 -0.10
N LEU A 81 14.50 2.92 -0.59
CA LEU A 81 15.45 2.86 -1.71
C LEU A 81 14.89 3.54 -2.96
N PHE A 82 13.63 3.29 -3.29
CA PHE A 82 12.95 3.94 -4.41
C PHE A 82 12.89 5.47 -4.23
N LEU A 83 12.51 5.94 -3.02
CA LEU A 83 12.49 7.37 -2.73
C LEU A 83 13.89 8.01 -2.84
N VAL A 84 14.93 7.35 -2.34
CA VAL A 84 16.32 7.85 -2.47
C VAL A 84 16.74 7.92 -3.93
N SER A 85 16.40 6.90 -4.74
CA SER A 85 16.66 6.91 -6.19
C SER A 85 15.85 7.94 -6.96
N MET A 86 14.80 8.51 -6.37
CA MET A 86 14.07 9.62 -6.99
C MET A 86 14.82 10.94 -6.87
N PHE A 87 15.70 11.07 -5.86
CA PHE A 87 16.47 12.30 -5.60
C PHE A 87 17.91 12.25 -6.16
N PHE A 88 18.40 11.10 -6.63
CA PHE A 88 19.73 10.87 -7.22
C PHE A 88 19.60 10.35 -8.64
#